data_AF-A0A8C4YCB2-F1
#
_entry.id   AF-A0A8C4YCB2-F1
#
_cell.length_a   1.000
_cell.length_b   1.000
_cell.length_c   1.000
_cell.angle_alpha   90.00
_cell.angle_beta   90.00
_cell.angle_gamma   90.00
#
_symmetry.space_group_name_H-M   'P 1'
#
loop_
_entity.id
_entity.type
_entity.pdbx_description
1 polymer ?
#
loop_
_entity_poly.entity_id
_entity_poly.type
_entity_poly.pdbx_seq_one_letter_code
_entity_poly.pdbx_strand_id
1 'polypeptide(L)'
;MIPFKYKDENHITCMLNATNKFMMFYKNAKDWWLFGFYFCVPLACTAVFYTLMTCEMLNRRNNNLRIALSEHLKQRREVAKTVFCLVVIFALCWFPLHLSRILKKMVYNERDPNRCELLNFLLPLDYISINLATMNSCINPIALYFVSKKFKNCFQSCLCCCCYRSKSLVTSVPMNGTSIQWKNHELNNHNTDRSSHKDSIN
;
A
#
# COMPACT_ATOMS: atom_id res chain seq x y z
N MET A 1 -11.54 16.84 -26.15
CA MET A 1 -12.89 16.24 -26.13
C MET A 1 -13.27 15.87 -27.55
N ILE A 2 -13.85 14.69 -27.77
CA ILE A 2 -14.24 14.20 -29.10
C ILE A 2 -15.76 14.12 -29.17
N PRO A 3 -16.41 14.87 -30.09
CA PRO A 3 -17.84 14.74 -30.32
C PRO A 3 -18.14 13.50 -31.18
N PHE A 4 -19.21 12.77 -30.86
CA PHE A 4 -19.79 11.73 -31.69
C PHE A 4 -21.32 11.78 -31.61
N LYS A 5 -22.01 11.30 -32.65
CA LYS A 5 -23.47 11.32 -32.73
C LYS A 5 -24.01 9.91 -32.49
N TYR A 6 -24.91 9.75 -31.52
CA TYR A 6 -25.56 8.48 -31.21
C TYR A 6 -27.06 8.71 -31.01
N LYS A 7 -27.91 7.97 -31.73
CA LYS A 7 -29.38 8.14 -31.72
C LYS A 7 -29.84 9.60 -31.89
N ASP A 8 -29.25 10.29 -32.87
CA ASP A 8 -29.49 11.71 -33.15
C ASP A 8 -29.09 12.72 -32.06
N GLU A 9 -28.50 12.27 -30.97
CA GLU A 9 -27.95 13.12 -29.91
C GLU A 9 -26.43 13.25 -30.03
N ASN A 10 -25.92 14.48 -29.86
CA ASN A 10 -24.48 14.76 -29.83
C ASN A 10 -23.92 14.46 -28.43
N HIS A 11 -22.99 13.51 -28.37
CA HIS A 11 -22.28 13.14 -27.16
C HIS A 11 -20.83 13.61 -27.23
N ILE A 12 -20.31 14.13 -26.12
CA ILE A 12 -18.93 14.58 -26.02
C ILE A 12 -18.18 13.65 -25.06
N THR A 13 -17.10 13.04 -25.54
CA THR A 13 -16.27 12.14 -24.72
C THR A 13 -14.87 12.68 -24.48
N CYS A 14 -14.33 12.34 -23.31
CA CYS A 14 -12.93 12.54 -22.97
C CYS A 14 -12.15 11.26 -23.31
N MET A 15 -11.60 11.21 -24.52
CA MET A 15 -10.70 10.13 -24.93
C MET A 15 -9.45 10.68 -25.62
N LEU A 16 -8.36 9.92 -25.58
CA LEU A 16 -7.11 10.27 -26.27
C LEU A 16 -7.32 10.11 -27.78
N ASN A 17 -7.33 11.24 -28.51
CA ASN A 17 -7.37 11.23 -29.98
C ASN A 17 -5.95 11.10 -30.54
N ALA A 18 -5.62 9.95 -31.13
CA ALA A 18 -4.31 9.74 -31.73
C ALA A 18 -4.30 10.27 -33.17
N THR A 19 -3.95 11.54 -33.35
CA THR A 19 -3.87 12.18 -34.68
C THR A 19 -2.52 11.95 -35.39
N ASN A 20 -1.44 11.74 -34.63
CA ASN A 20 -0.09 11.56 -35.15
C ASN A 20 0.41 10.11 -35.03
N LYS A 21 1.30 9.67 -35.93
CA LYS A 21 1.92 8.32 -35.87
C LYS A 21 2.57 8.02 -34.51
N PHE A 22 3.19 9.02 -33.89
CA PHE A 22 3.76 8.92 -32.55
C PHE A 22 2.70 8.62 -31.47
N MET A 23 1.52 9.27 -31.53
CA MET A 23 0.42 9.04 -30.60
C MET A 23 -0.18 7.63 -30.74
N MET A 24 -0.23 7.08 -31.96
CA MET A 24 -0.64 5.69 -32.18
C MET A 24 0.35 4.70 -31.57
N PHE A 25 1.65 4.92 -31.76
CA PHE A 25 2.69 4.12 -31.11
C PHE A 25 2.56 4.20 -29.58
N TYR A 26 2.41 5.41 -29.03
CA TYR A 26 2.19 5.61 -27.60
C TYR A 26 0.95 4.87 -27.09
N LYS A 27 -0.19 4.95 -27.77
CA LYS A 27 -1.43 4.25 -27.39
C LYS A 27 -1.20 2.73 -27.29
N ASN A 28 -0.46 2.17 -28.24
CA ASN A 28 -0.16 0.74 -28.25
C ASN A 28 0.88 0.33 -27.21
N ALA A 29 1.94 1.11 -27.02
CA ALA A 29 3.02 0.79 -26.10
C ALA A 29 2.64 1.04 -24.63
N LYS A 30 1.80 2.06 -24.35
CA LYS A 30 1.40 2.49 -23.01
C LYS A 30 0.92 1.34 -22.14
N ASP A 31 -0.01 0.52 -22.64
CA ASP A 31 -0.64 -0.50 -21.81
C ASP A 31 0.34 -1.63 -21.44
N TRP A 32 1.22 -2.00 -22.37
CA TRP A 32 2.30 -2.97 -22.13
C TRP A 32 3.35 -2.42 -21.18
N TRP A 33 3.74 -1.16 -21.35
CA TRP A 33 4.69 -0.48 -20.47
C TRP A 33 4.15 -0.37 -19.05
N LEU A 34 2.89 0.08 -18.89
CA LEU A 34 2.25 0.18 -17.58
C LEU A 34 2.15 -1.18 -16.90
N PHE A 35 1.77 -2.23 -17.63
CA PHE A 35 1.72 -3.57 -17.07
C PHE A 35 3.11 -4.09 -16.65
N GLY A 36 4.11 -4.00 -17.52
CA GLY A 36 5.45 -4.49 -17.21
C GLY A 36 6.13 -3.69 -16.09
N PHE A 37 6.30 -2.39 -16.28
CA PHE A 37 7.10 -1.56 -15.38
C PHE A 37 6.37 -1.17 -14.11
N TYR A 38 5.07 -0.81 -14.18
CA TYR A 38 4.35 -0.31 -13.00
C TYR A 38 3.65 -1.42 -12.22
N PHE A 39 3.28 -2.53 -12.86
CA PHE A 39 2.61 -3.64 -12.18
C PHE A 39 3.58 -4.78 -11.85
N CYS A 40 4.31 -5.33 -12.84
CA CYS A 40 5.16 -6.49 -12.61
C CYS A 40 6.43 -6.18 -11.79
N VAL A 41 7.12 -5.06 -12.04
CA VAL A 41 8.37 -4.74 -11.32
C VAL A 41 8.14 -4.58 -9.80
N PRO A 42 7.16 -3.79 -9.31
CA PRO A 42 6.90 -3.69 -7.87
C PRO A 42 6.53 -5.03 -7.23
N LEU A 43 5.74 -5.86 -7.92
CA LEU A 43 5.39 -7.20 -7.46
C LEU A 43 6.61 -8.12 -7.38
N ALA A 44 7.46 -8.13 -8.40
CA ALA A 44 8.68 -8.92 -8.43
C ALA A 44 9.66 -8.47 -7.33
N CYS A 45 9.90 -7.16 -7.21
CA CYS A 45 10.75 -6.60 -6.16
C CYS A 45 10.23 -6.99 -4.77
N THR A 46 8.94 -6.81 -4.49
CA THR A 46 8.38 -7.17 -3.17
C THR A 46 8.42 -8.68 -2.89
N ALA A 47 8.14 -9.51 -3.89
CA ALA A 47 8.26 -10.96 -3.77
C ALA A 47 9.71 -11.39 -3.47
N VAL A 48 10.69 -10.81 -4.17
CA VAL A 48 12.12 -11.07 -3.95
C VAL A 48 12.54 -10.62 -2.55
N PHE A 49 12.23 -9.39 -2.14
CA PHE A 49 12.59 -8.90 -0.80
C PHE A 49 11.94 -9.73 0.30
N TYR A 50 10.68 -10.13 0.15
CA TYR A 50 9.99 -10.95 1.14
C TYR A 50 10.54 -12.38 1.20
N THR A 51 10.87 -12.95 0.05
CA THR A 51 11.53 -14.27 -0.05
C THR A 51 12.90 -14.23 0.62
N LEU A 52 13.74 -13.25 0.29
CA LEU A 52 15.06 -13.08 0.91
C LEU A 52 14.95 -12.91 2.43
N MET A 53 14.03 -12.08 2.90
CA MET A 53 13.77 -11.90 4.34
C MET A 53 13.36 -13.21 5.01
N THR A 54 12.51 -14.01 4.37
CA THR A 54 12.02 -15.29 4.92
C THR A 54 13.11 -16.37 4.89
N CYS A 55 13.85 -16.48 3.78
CA CYS A 55 14.99 -17.38 3.63
C CYS A 55 16.09 -17.09 4.65
N GLU A 56 16.41 -15.81 4.85
CA GLU A 56 17.37 -15.36 5.86
C GLU A 56 16.95 -15.77 7.28
N MET A 57 15.66 -15.68 7.60
CA MET A 57 15.14 -16.13 8.90
C MET A 57 15.20 -17.66 9.07
N LEU A 58 14.92 -18.42 8.01
CA LEU A 58 14.96 -19.88 8.05
C LEU A 58 16.40 -20.41 8.12
N ASN A 59 17.31 -19.84 7.33
CA ASN A 59 18.72 -20.24 7.30
C ASN A 59 19.44 -19.91 8.63
N ARG A 60 19.03 -18.82 9.31
CA ARG A 60 19.62 -18.40 10.58
C ARG A 60 18.99 -19.04 11.83
N ARG A 61 17.94 -19.86 11.67
CA ARG A 61 17.37 -20.67 12.77
C ARG A 61 18.38 -21.71 13.30
N ASN A 62 19.44 -22.00 12.53
CA ASN A 62 20.48 -22.97 12.92
C ASN A 62 21.62 -22.40 13.79
N ASN A 63 21.69 -21.07 14.02
CA ASN A 63 22.75 -20.46 14.83
C ASN A 63 22.19 -19.61 15.99
N ASN A 64 22.43 -20.05 17.22
CA ASN A 64 21.91 -19.59 18.52
C ASN A 64 22.22 -18.13 18.95
N LEU A 65 22.62 -17.22 18.06
CA LEU A 65 23.21 -15.92 18.44
C LEU A 65 22.36 -14.70 18.05
N ARG A 66 21.06 -14.56 18.42
CA ARG A 66 20.25 -13.43 17.87
C ARG A 66 19.12 -12.80 18.70
N ILE A 67 19.03 -12.96 20.01
CA ILE A 67 17.91 -12.35 20.77
C ILE A 67 17.88 -10.81 20.63
N ALA A 68 19.02 -10.11 20.67
CA ALA A 68 19.07 -8.64 20.57
C ALA A 68 18.94 -8.08 19.12
N LEU A 69 19.52 -8.75 18.11
CA LEU A 69 19.37 -8.35 16.71
C LEU A 69 17.94 -8.61 16.19
N SER A 70 17.21 -9.51 16.84
CA SER A 70 15.84 -9.83 16.50
C SER A 70 14.88 -8.65 16.69
N GLU A 71 15.08 -7.76 17.67
CA GLU A 71 14.15 -6.66 17.96
C GLU A 71 14.19 -5.56 16.87
N HIS A 72 15.38 -5.16 16.41
CA HIS A 72 15.53 -4.24 15.27
C HIS A 72 15.06 -4.87 13.95
N LEU A 73 15.33 -6.15 13.72
CA LEU A 73 14.84 -6.87 12.55
C LEU A 73 13.32 -7.07 12.60
N LYS A 74 12.74 -7.22 13.79
CA LYS A 74 11.29 -7.35 14.02
C LYS A 74 10.56 -6.06 13.69
N GLN A 75 11.07 -4.89 14.09
CA GLN A 75 10.50 -3.61 13.64
C GLN A 75 10.58 -3.44 12.11
N ARG A 76 11.73 -3.74 11.49
CA ARG A 76 11.87 -3.68 10.02
C ARG A 76 10.96 -4.69 9.31
N ARG A 77 10.70 -5.84 9.92
CA ARG A 77 9.78 -6.87 9.41
C ARG A 77 8.34 -6.40 9.44
N GLU A 78 7.89 -5.74 10.50
CA GLU A 78 6.53 -5.19 10.56
C GLU A 78 6.32 -4.14 9.46
N VAL A 79 7.34 -3.31 9.18
CA VAL A 79 7.31 -2.36 8.05
C VAL A 79 7.31 -3.10 6.70
N ALA A 80 8.17 -4.12 6.51
CA ALA A 80 8.20 -4.88 5.27
C ALA A 80 6.90 -5.65 5.01
N LYS A 81 6.31 -6.25 6.05
CA LYS A 81 4.96 -6.83 6.00
C LYS A 81 3.92 -5.78 5.61
N THR A 82 4.06 -4.57 6.13
CA THR A 82 3.17 -3.47 5.77
C THR A 82 3.25 -3.13 4.30
N VAL A 83 4.47 -2.95 3.80
CA VAL A 83 4.73 -2.67 2.37
C VAL A 83 4.22 -3.82 1.49
N PHE A 84 4.44 -5.08 1.88
CA PHE A 84 3.95 -6.24 1.15
C PHE A 84 2.42 -6.23 1.04
N CYS A 85 1.70 -6.03 2.15
CA CYS A 85 0.24 -5.94 2.12
C CYS A 85 -0.26 -4.79 1.24
N LEU A 86 0.38 -3.62 1.30
CA LEU A 86 0.03 -2.48 0.45
C LEU A 86 0.23 -2.80 -1.04
N VAL A 87 1.33 -3.48 -1.40
CA VAL A 87 1.60 -3.88 -2.79
C VAL A 87 0.62 -4.95 -3.27
N VAL A 88 0.20 -5.89 -2.40
CA VAL A 88 -0.85 -6.85 -2.74
C VAL A 88 -2.19 -6.15 -2.97
N ILE A 89 -2.58 -5.21 -2.11
CA ILE A 89 -3.81 -4.43 -2.29
C ILE A 89 -3.76 -3.62 -3.59
N PHE A 90 -2.64 -2.95 -3.85
CA PHE A 90 -2.41 -2.27 -5.12
C PHE A 90 -2.57 -3.24 -6.29
N ALA A 91 -1.95 -4.41 -6.23
CA ALA A 91 -2.08 -5.39 -7.28
C ALA A 91 -3.52 -5.87 -7.47
N LEU A 92 -4.26 -6.16 -6.39
CA LEU A 92 -5.67 -6.56 -6.46
C LEU A 92 -6.56 -5.47 -7.06
N CYS A 93 -6.29 -4.19 -6.77
CA CYS A 93 -7.08 -3.09 -7.30
C CYS A 93 -6.79 -2.81 -8.79
N TRP A 94 -5.55 -2.99 -9.21
CA TRP A 94 -5.10 -2.66 -10.57
C TRP A 94 -5.13 -3.86 -11.53
N PHE A 95 -5.04 -5.08 -11.02
CA PHE A 95 -4.98 -6.30 -11.83
C PHE A 95 -6.19 -6.46 -12.75
N PRO A 96 -7.45 -6.30 -12.29
CA PRO A 96 -8.61 -6.45 -13.16
C PRO A 96 -8.57 -5.49 -14.35
N LEU A 97 -8.06 -4.27 -14.15
CA LEU A 97 -7.94 -3.24 -15.19
C LEU A 97 -6.86 -3.58 -16.20
N HIS A 98 -5.70 -4.06 -15.75
CA HIS A 98 -4.66 -4.51 -16.68
C HIS A 98 -5.12 -5.74 -17.47
N LEU A 99 -5.79 -6.68 -16.79
CA LEU A 99 -6.35 -7.87 -17.41
C LEU A 99 -7.42 -7.52 -18.46
N SER A 100 -8.39 -6.65 -18.14
CA SER A 100 -9.45 -6.24 -19.08
C SER A 100 -8.86 -5.60 -20.33
N ARG A 101 -7.86 -4.73 -20.18
CA ARG A 101 -7.18 -4.04 -21.29
C ARG A 101 -6.37 -5.00 -22.16
N ILE A 102 -5.63 -5.92 -21.56
CA ILE A 102 -4.83 -6.90 -22.29
C ILE A 102 -5.74 -7.88 -23.03
N LEU A 103 -6.77 -8.40 -22.38
CA LEU A 103 -7.76 -9.29 -23.01
C LEU A 103 -8.46 -8.62 -24.18
N LYS A 104 -8.92 -7.37 -23.99
CA LYS A 104 -9.53 -6.59 -25.07
C LYS A 104 -8.57 -6.34 -26.23
N LYS A 105 -7.27 -6.30 -26.01
CA LYS A 105 -6.27 -6.08 -27.07
C LYS A 105 -5.86 -7.38 -27.77
N MET A 106 -5.80 -8.50 -27.04
CA MET A 106 -5.36 -9.79 -27.56
C MET A 106 -6.48 -10.58 -28.24
N VAL A 107 -7.70 -10.52 -27.70
CA VAL A 107 -8.82 -11.38 -28.12
C VAL A 107 -9.81 -10.65 -29.03
N TYR A 108 -9.87 -9.32 -28.99
CA TYR A 108 -10.78 -8.58 -29.86
C TYR A 108 -10.30 -8.65 -31.31
N ASN A 109 -11.09 -9.33 -32.14
CA ASN A 109 -10.91 -9.38 -33.57
C ASN A 109 -12.20 -8.94 -34.26
N GLU A 110 -12.12 -7.96 -35.16
CA GLU A 110 -13.30 -7.40 -35.83
C GLU A 110 -14.03 -8.40 -36.72
N ARG A 111 -13.32 -9.45 -37.16
CA ARG A 111 -13.83 -10.48 -38.07
C ARG A 111 -14.42 -11.70 -37.36
N ASP A 112 -14.43 -11.73 -36.03
CA ASP A 112 -14.90 -12.89 -35.27
C ASP A 112 -16.43 -12.84 -35.07
N PRO A 113 -17.19 -13.90 -35.42
CA PRO A 113 -18.63 -13.96 -35.16
C PRO A 113 -18.99 -13.92 -33.67
N ASN A 114 -18.12 -14.38 -32.76
CA ASN A 114 -18.38 -14.42 -31.31
C ASN A 114 -18.03 -13.11 -30.58
N ARG A 115 -17.72 -12.04 -31.32
CA ARG A 115 -17.34 -10.73 -30.77
C ARG A 115 -18.36 -10.16 -29.78
N CYS A 116 -19.65 -10.37 -30.00
CA CYS A 116 -20.72 -9.80 -29.16
C CYS A 116 -20.72 -10.42 -27.77
N GLU A 117 -20.53 -11.73 -27.66
CA GLU A 117 -20.47 -12.45 -26.38
C GLU A 117 -19.22 -12.05 -25.60
N LEU A 118 -18.07 -11.99 -26.28
CA LEU A 118 -16.83 -11.50 -25.68
C LEU A 118 -16.96 -10.07 -25.16
N LEU A 119 -17.56 -9.18 -25.94
CA LEU A 119 -17.74 -7.78 -25.54
C LEU A 119 -18.72 -7.66 -24.37
N ASN A 120 -19.78 -8.48 -24.34
CA ASN A 120 -20.73 -8.53 -23.23
C ASN A 120 -20.07 -8.97 -21.91
N PHE A 121 -19.05 -9.81 -21.96
CA PHE A 121 -18.23 -10.14 -20.79
C PHE A 121 -17.20 -9.05 -20.44
N LEU A 122 -16.52 -8.49 -21.44
CA LEU A 122 -15.47 -7.49 -21.23
C LEU A 122 -16.00 -6.15 -20.74
N LEU A 123 -17.21 -5.74 -21.14
CA LEU A 123 -17.82 -4.46 -20.75
C LEU A 123 -18.02 -4.34 -19.21
N PRO A 124 -18.71 -5.28 -18.54
CA PRO A 124 -18.83 -5.28 -17.08
C PRO A 124 -17.49 -5.42 -16.38
N LEU A 125 -16.59 -6.27 -16.90
CA LEU A 125 -15.25 -6.45 -16.34
C LEU A 125 -14.48 -5.12 -16.36
N ASP A 126 -14.48 -4.41 -17.48
CA ASP A 126 -13.79 -3.12 -17.62
C ASP A 126 -14.41 -2.06 -16.70
N TYR A 127 -15.75 -2.03 -16.59
CA TYR A 127 -16.44 -1.13 -15.66
C TYR A 127 -16.05 -1.38 -14.20
N ILE A 128 -16.12 -2.63 -13.74
CA ILE A 128 -15.73 -3.01 -12.37
C ILE A 128 -14.25 -2.68 -12.14
N SER A 129 -13.40 -2.96 -13.13
CA SER A 129 -11.96 -2.72 -13.06
C SER A 129 -11.60 -1.25 -12.91
N ILE A 130 -12.27 -0.36 -13.66
CA ILE A 130 -12.06 1.09 -13.56
C ILE A 130 -12.49 1.59 -12.17
N ASN A 131 -13.63 1.11 -11.66
CA ASN A 131 -14.09 1.46 -10.32
C ASN A 131 -13.10 1.01 -9.25
N LEU A 132 -12.60 -0.22 -9.34
CA LEU A 132 -11.65 -0.77 -8.38
C LEU A 132 -10.31 -0.03 -8.41
N ALA A 133 -9.80 0.31 -9.59
CA ALA A 133 -8.59 1.11 -9.74
C ALA A 133 -8.75 2.53 -9.17
N THR A 134 -9.94 3.13 -9.32
CA THR A 134 -10.26 4.45 -8.75
C THR A 134 -10.32 4.39 -7.22
N MET A 135 -10.89 3.32 -6.67
CA MET A 135 -10.93 3.10 -5.23
C MET A 135 -9.55 2.91 -4.58
N ASN A 136 -8.52 2.52 -5.32
CA ASN A 136 -7.15 2.34 -4.81
C ASN A 136 -6.67 3.56 -3.99
N SER A 137 -7.02 4.78 -4.42
CA SER A 137 -6.68 6.01 -3.69
C SER A 137 -7.36 6.10 -2.31
N CYS A 138 -8.63 5.69 -2.20
CA CYS A 138 -9.40 5.68 -0.96
C CYS A 138 -9.06 4.50 -0.04
N ILE A 139 -8.58 3.40 -0.63
CA ILE A 139 -8.16 2.22 0.12
C ILE A 139 -6.84 2.46 0.85
N ASN A 140 -5.94 3.31 0.32
CA ASN A 140 -4.63 3.55 0.93
C ASN A 140 -4.67 3.98 2.41
N PRO A 141 -5.49 4.96 2.86
CA PRO A 141 -5.65 5.27 4.29
C PRO A 141 -6.20 4.11 5.12
N ILE A 142 -7.16 3.35 4.59
CA ILE A 142 -7.78 2.20 5.25
C ILE A 142 -6.74 1.08 5.42
N ALA A 143 -6.02 0.77 4.35
CA ALA A 143 -4.95 -0.21 4.34
C ALA A 143 -3.84 0.18 5.32
N LEU A 144 -3.39 1.43 5.31
CA LEU A 144 -2.40 1.92 6.28
C LEU A 144 -2.91 1.82 7.72
N TYR A 145 -4.18 2.08 7.98
CA TYR A 145 -4.79 1.94 9.30
C TYR A 145 -4.80 0.49 9.81
N PHE A 146 -5.18 -0.48 8.97
CA PHE A 146 -5.17 -1.89 9.38
C PHE A 146 -3.76 -2.48 9.49
N VAL A 147 -2.85 -2.03 8.63
CA VAL A 147 -1.57 -2.70 8.43
C VAL A 147 -0.45 -2.06 9.27
N SER A 148 -0.43 -0.73 9.43
CA SER A 148 0.61 -0.03 10.19
C SER A 148 0.15 0.35 11.60
N LYS A 149 0.72 -0.29 12.62
CA LYS A 149 0.49 0.07 14.03
C LYS A 149 0.84 1.54 14.33
N LYS A 150 1.90 2.06 13.71
CA LYS A 150 2.29 3.48 13.88
C LYS A 150 1.25 4.42 13.29
N PHE A 151 0.74 4.11 12.10
CA PHE A 151 -0.31 4.91 11.46
C PHE A 151 -1.62 4.81 12.23
N LYS A 152 -2.02 3.61 12.66
CA LYS A 152 -3.18 3.37 13.52
C LYS A 152 -3.14 4.23 14.78
N ASN A 153 -2.02 4.19 15.52
CA ASN A 153 -1.89 4.95 16.76
C ASN A 153 -1.97 6.48 16.51
N CYS A 154 -1.33 6.97 15.44
CA CYS A 154 -1.41 8.37 15.05
C CYS A 154 -2.85 8.78 14.64
N PHE A 155 -3.51 7.96 13.83
CA PHE A 155 -4.89 8.18 13.39
C PHE A 155 -5.87 8.17 14.56
N GLN A 156 -5.72 7.23 15.50
CA GLN A 156 -6.49 7.19 16.74
C GLN A 156 -6.22 8.41 17.62
N SER A 157 -4.97 8.82 17.79
CA SER A 157 -4.64 10.05 18.53
C SER A 157 -5.23 11.31 17.89
N CYS A 158 -5.23 11.42 16.55
CA CYS A 158 -5.85 12.54 15.84
C CYS A 158 -7.38 12.54 15.95
N LEU A 159 -8.05 11.39 15.88
CA LEU A 159 -9.49 11.28 16.10
C LEU A 159 -9.88 11.54 17.57
N CYS A 160 -9.03 11.11 18.50
CA CYS A 160 -9.19 11.38 19.93
C CYS A 160 -8.58 12.72 20.37
N CYS A 161 -8.05 13.57 19.47
CA CYS A 161 -7.59 14.91 19.83
C CYS A 161 -8.76 15.81 20.30
N CYS A 162 -10.00 15.48 19.94
CA CYS A 162 -11.19 16.09 20.53
C CYS A 162 -11.46 15.64 21.99
N CYS A 163 -10.76 14.60 22.49
CA CYS A 163 -10.99 14.00 23.82
C CYS A 163 -9.72 13.79 24.67
N TYR A 164 -8.52 14.00 24.15
CA TYR A 164 -7.26 13.67 24.84
C TYR A 164 -6.21 14.79 24.74
N ARG A 165 -6.55 15.96 25.27
CA ARG A 165 -5.51 16.90 25.72
C ARG A 165 -5.00 16.47 27.09
N SER A 166 -4.16 15.43 27.14
CA SER A 166 -3.07 15.29 28.13
C SER A 166 -2.35 13.94 28.05
N LYS A 167 -1.03 14.02 28.25
CA LYS A 167 -0.03 12.95 28.42
C LYS A 167 0.61 12.37 27.16
N SER A 168 1.14 13.24 26.30
CA SER A 168 2.55 13.14 25.89
C SER A 168 2.99 14.47 25.30
N LEU A 169 3.62 15.30 26.13
CA LEU A 169 4.44 16.39 25.64
C LEU A 169 5.88 15.88 25.61
N VAL A 170 6.61 16.35 24.60
CA VAL A 170 8.07 16.25 24.39
C VAL A 170 8.42 14.98 23.59
N THR A 171 8.83 15.05 22.31
CA THR A 171 9.72 16.07 21.72
C THR A 171 9.55 16.22 20.21
N SER A 172 9.14 17.41 19.77
CA SER A 172 9.66 18.01 18.54
C SER A 172 11.03 18.60 18.87
N VAL A 173 12.12 18.10 18.25
CA VAL A 173 13.39 18.85 18.20
C VAL A 173 13.50 19.50 16.82
N PRO A 174 13.93 20.77 16.70
CA PRO A 174 14.14 21.44 15.43
C PRO A 174 15.28 20.78 14.64
N MET A 175 15.21 20.82 13.32
CA MET A 175 16.38 20.54 12.49
C MET A 175 17.44 21.63 12.74
N ASN A 176 18.58 21.25 13.29
CA ASN A 176 19.87 21.78 12.88
C ASN A 176 21.02 20.90 13.39
N GLY A 177 21.87 20.49 12.45
CA GLY A 177 23.32 20.31 12.61
C GLY A 177 23.88 19.38 13.70
N THR A 178 24.68 18.41 13.23
CA THR A 178 25.85 17.81 13.90
C THR A 178 25.65 16.83 15.07
N SER A 179 25.67 15.54 14.69
CA SER A 179 26.61 14.50 15.19
C SER A 179 26.50 13.89 16.60
N ILE A 180 26.60 12.55 16.61
CA ILE A 180 27.16 11.61 17.62
C ILE A 180 26.25 11.09 18.78
N GLN A 181 25.89 9.80 18.62
CA GLN A 181 25.89 8.69 19.58
C GLN A 181 24.91 8.68 20.78
N TRP A 182 24.06 7.65 20.81
CA TRP A 182 23.28 7.28 22.00
C TRP A 182 23.72 5.91 22.52
N LYS A 183 24.23 5.91 23.74
CA LYS A 183 24.54 4.74 24.56
C LYS A 183 23.34 4.49 25.48
N ASN A 184 22.79 3.27 25.44
CA ASN A 184 21.69 2.85 26.31
C ASN A 184 22.16 2.76 27.76
N HIS A 185 21.35 3.24 28.70
CA HIS A 185 21.44 2.87 30.12
C HIS A 185 20.04 2.52 30.61
N GLU A 186 19.85 1.24 30.95
CA GLU A 186 18.69 0.75 31.70
C GLU A 186 18.68 1.37 33.10
N LEU A 187 17.50 1.62 33.66
CA LEU A 187 17.35 1.73 35.11
C LEU A 187 16.09 0.99 35.54
N ASN A 188 16.33 -0.16 36.19
CA ASN A 188 15.42 -0.81 37.12
C ASN A 188 14.95 0.22 38.16
N ASN A 189 13.67 0.15 38.57
CA ASN A 189 13.32 0.65 39.90
C ASN A 189 12.37 -0.31 40.60
N HIS A 190 12.85 -0.76 41.75
CA HIS A 190 12.25 -1.72 42.66
C HIS A 190 11.22 -1.00 43.54
N ASN A 191 10.07 -1.64 43.77
CA ASN A 191 8.99 -1.16 44.63
C ASN A 191 9.42 -1.06 46.10
N THR A 192 8.99 0.02 46.76
CA THR A 192 8.77 0.06 48.22
C THR A 192 7.52 0.89 48.49
N ASP A 193 6.39 0.21 48.66
CA ASP A 193 5.22 0.74 49.36
C ASP A 193 5.39 0.45 50.86
N ARG A 194 5.25 1.48 51.70
CA ARG A 194 5.05 1.30 53.15
C ARG A 194 3.81 2.08 53.56
N SER A 195 2.76 1.32 53.86
CA SER A 195 1.44 1.76 54.30
C SER A 195 1.40 2.06 55.81
N SER A 196 0.74 3.16 56.14
CA SER A 196 -0.11 3.51 57.30
C SER A 196 -0.21 2.55 58.49
N HIS A 197 -0.03 3.07 59.71
CA HIS A 197 -1.15 3.24 60.66
C HIS A 197 -0.74 4.05 61.90
N LYS A 198 -1.65 4.95 62.30
CA LYS A 198 -1.67 5.71 63.55
C LYS A 198 -2.65 5.01 64.50
N ASP A 199 -2.38 5.12 65.80
CA ASP A 199 -3.29 5.10 66.97
C ASP A 199 -2.97 4.07 68.07
N SER A 200 -2.77 4.64 69.29
CA SER A 200 -3.37 4.24 70.57
C SER A 200 -2.63 3.31 71.58
N ILE A 201 -2.35 3.95 72.73
CA ILE A 201 -2.63 3.53 74.12
C ILE A 201 -1.54 2.80 74.94
N ASN A 202 -1.28 3.45 76.09
CA ASN A 202 -0.64 3.06 77.37
C ASN A 202 0.87 2.78 77.41
#